data_AF-A0A6A4BHS6-F1
#
_entry.id   AF-A0A6A4BHS6-F1
#
_cell.length_a   1.000
_cell.length_b   1.000
_cell.length_c   1.000
_cell.angle_alpha   90.00
_cell.angle_beta   90.00
_cell.angle_gamma   90.00
#
_symmetry.space_group_name_H-M   'P 1'
#
loop_
_entity.id
_entity.type
_entity.pdbx_description
1 polymer ?
#
loop_
_entity_poly.entity_id
_entity_poly.type
_entity_poly.pdbx_seq_one_letter_code
_entity_poly.pdbx_strand_id
1 'polypeptide(L)'
;MKFLLPATVAVAALASSVSAQKFCGRDDNKVVGDYTVYNNLWGEDNDRSGGQCTTVDGSSGSEISWQTSFNWAGDSWQVKSYANAALKFDPV
;
A
#
# COMPACT_ATOMS: atom_id res chain seq x y z
N MET A 1 2.29 -60.43 15.45
CA MET A 1 1.33 -59.31 15.46
C MET A 1 1.95 -58.17 14.67
N LYS A 2 1.43 -57.89 13.47
CA LYS A 2 1.99 -56.91 12.52
C LYS A 2 1.28 -55.58 12.78
N PHE A 3 1.93 -54.66 13.47
CA PHE A 3 1.37 -53.33 13.72
C PHE A 3 1.49 -52.49 12.44
N LEU A 4 0.35 -52.09 11.88
CA LEU A 4 0.25 -51.11 10.80
C LEU A 4 0.06 -49.73 11.44
N LEU A 5 0.99 -48.79 11.20
CA LEU A 5 0.85 -47.40 11.63
C LEU A 5 0.00 -46.60 10.61
N PRO A 6 -0.93 -45.74 11.07
CA PRO A 6 -1.69 -44.87 10.17
C PRO A 6 -0.82 -43.68 9.75
N ALA A 7 -0.78 -43.40 8.43
CA ALA A 7 -0.16 -42.20 7.89
C ALA A 7 -1.15 -41.04 8.00
N THR A 8 -0.87 -40.08 8.88
CA THR A 8 -1.60 -38.82 8.99
C THR A 8 -1.12 -37.85 7.90
N VAL A 9 -2.02 -37.46 7.00
CA VAL A 9 -1.75 -36.41 6.00
C VAL A 9 -1.97 -35.05 6.67
N ALA A 10 -0.90 -34.30 6.90
CA ALA A 10 -0.99 -32.92 7.37
C ALA A 10 -1.31 -31.99 6.19
N VAL A 11 -2.43 -31.28 6.25
CA VAL A 11 -2.76 -30.22 5.28
C VAL A 11 -2.02 -28.96 5.73
N ALA A 12 -0.97 -28.58 5.00
CA ALA A 12 -0.30 -27.31 5.19
C ALA A 12 -1.17 -26.19 4.62
N ALA A 13 -1.65 -25.28 5.47
CA ALA A 13 -2.32 -24.07 5.02
C ALA A 13 -1.28 -23.15 4.36
N LEU A 14 -1.46 -22.85 3.07
CA LEU A 14 -0.65 -21.85 2.36
C LEU A 14 -1.10 -20.45 2.81
N ALA A 15 -0.41 -19.89 3.80
CA ALA A 15 -0.56 -18.47 4.12
C ALA A 15 0.02 -17.66 2.95
N SER A 16 -0.85 -17.01 2.17
CA SER A 16 -0.43 -16.09 1.12
C SER A 16 0.04 -14.80 1.81
N SER A 17 1.35 -14.58 1.89
CA SER A 17 1.90 -13.29 2.30
C SER A 17 1.64 -12.27 1.20
N VAL A 18 0.64 -11.41 1.39
CA VAL A 18 0.54 -10.17 0.62
C VAL A 18 1.76 -9.34 1.00
N SER A 19 2.75 -9.27 0.11
CA SER A 19 3.88 -8.37 0.31
C SER A 19 3.36 -6.94 0.21
N ALA A 20 3.56 -6.15 1.28
CA ALA A 20 3.24 -4.73 1.28
C ALA A 20 3.89 -4.06 0.06
N GLN A 21 3.09 -3.32 -0.72
CA GLN A 21 3.55 -2.72 -1.97
C GLN A 21 3.96 -1.28 -1.70
N LYS A 22 5.26 -1.06 -1.45
CA LYS A 22 5.87 0.26 -1.30
C LYS A 22 6.17 0.88 -2.66
N PHE A 23 5.84 2.15 -2.84
CA PHE A 23 6.09 2.94 -4.04
C PHE A 23 6.44 4.38 -3.67
N CYS A 24 7.29 5.02 -4.47
CA CYS A 24 7.91 6.30 -4.12
C CYS A 24 7.93 7.32 -5.27
N GLY A 25 7.55 6.93 -6.48
CA GLY A 25 7.50 7.84 -7.62
C GLY A 25 6.41 8.91 -7.45
N ARG A 26 6.58 10.01 -8.20
CA ARG A 26 5.69 11.17 -8.18
C ARG A 26 4.23 10.81 -8.40
N ASP A 27 3.98 10.05 -9.46
CA ASP A 27 2.64 9.67 -9.94
C ASP A 27 2.30 8.19 -9.66
N ASP A 28 3.14 7.53 -8.86
CA ASP A 28 2.94 6.13 -8.50
C ASP A 28 1.63 5.97 -7.71
N ASN A 29 0.93 4.88 -8.02
CA ASN A 29 -0.32 4.52 -7.37
C ASN A 29 -0.54 3.00 -7.37
N LYS A 30 -1.49 2.56 -6.54
CA LYS A 30 -1.97 1.17 -6.46
C LYS A 30 -3.48 1.10 -6.36
N VAL A 31 -4.08 0.31 -7.23
CA VAL A 31 -5.51 -0.02 -7.17
C VAL A 31 -5.71 -1.20 -6.24
N VAL A 32 -6.60 -1.04 -5.26
CA VAL A 32 -6.87 -2.03 -4.20
C VAL A 32 -8.37 -2.01 -3.90
N GLY A 33 -9.09 -3.03 -4.38
CA GLY A 33 -10.55 -3.05 -4.32
C GLY A 33 -11.14 -1.83 -5.02
N ASP A 34 -12.00 -1.10 -4.30
CA ASP A 34 -12.67 0.11 -4.79
C ASP A 34 -11.84 1.39 -4.63
N TYR A 35 -10.64 1.29 -4.04
CA TYR A 35 -9.76 2.44 -3.82
C TYR A 35 -8.58 2.44 -4.79
N THR A 36 -8.12 3.64 -5.13
CA THR A 36 -6.77 3.85 -5.67
C THR A 36 -5.95 4.66 -4.68
N VAL A 37 -4.85 4.08 -4.19
CA VAL A 37 -3.90 4.75 -3.29
C VAL A 37 -2.84 5.44 -4.13
N TYR A 38 -2.76 6.76 -4.04
CA TYR A 38 -1.82 7.60 -4.79
C TYR A 38 -0.70 8.10 -3.87
N ASN A 39 0.53 8.18 -4.40
CA ASN A 39 1.62 8.90 -3.73
C ASN A 39 1.47 10.41 -3.93
N ASN A 40 1.16 10.83 -5.18
CA ASN A 40 0.79 12.18 -5.60
C ASN A 40 1.75 13.27 -5.08
N LEU A 41 2.99 13.24 -5.57
CA LEU A 41 4.04 14.18 -5.19
C LEU A 41 4.05 15.43 -6.09
N TRP A 42 2.88 16.00 -6.37
CA TRP A 42 2.72 17.09 -7.35
C TRP A 42 3.61 18.32 -7.09
N GLY A 43 3.98 18.56 -5.83
CA GLY A 43 4.79 19.68 -5.38
C GLY A 43 6.20 19.31 -4.95
N GLU A 44 6.70 18.11 -5.28
CA GLU A 44 8.06 17.65 -4.89
C GLU A 44 9.17 18.57 -5.41
N ASP A 45 8.94 19.26 -6.54
CA ASP A 45 9.90 20.20 -7.10
C ASP A 45 10.20 21.41 -6.19
N ASN A 46 9.31 21.70 -5.24
CA ASN A 46 9.50 22.74 -4.22
C ASN A 46 10.44 22.28 -3.08
N ASP A 47 10.83 21.01 -3.05
CA ASP A 47 11.91 20.50 -2.23
C ASP A 47 12.54 19.25 -2.88
N ARG A 48 13.48 19.49 -3.79
CA ARG A 48 14.20 18.44 -4.52
C ARG A 48 15.10 17.57 -3.64
N SER A 49 15.29 17.94 -2.37
CA SER A 49 16.12 17.18 -1.41
C SER A 49 15.30 16.23 -0.54
N GLY A 50 13.98 16.46 -0.47
CA GLY A 50 13.06 15.61 0.26
C GLY A 50 12.60 14.40 -0.54
N GLY A 51 11.68 13.64 0.05
CA GLY A 51 11.08 12.50 -0.61
C GLY A 51 9.93 11.90 0.21
N GLN A 52 9.11 11.09 -0.46
CA GLN A 52 7.99 10.40 0.15
C GLN A 52 7.76 9.05 -0.52
N CYS A 53 7.45 8.06 0.30
CA CYS A 53 6.97 6.77 -0.17
C CYS A 53 5.66 6.40 0.51
N THR A 54 4.77 5.78 -0.25
CA THR A 54 3.50 5.24 0.21
C THR A 54 3.53 3.72 0.12
N THR A 55 2.90 3.06 1.09
CA THR A 55 2.82 1.60 1.17
C THR A 55 1.37 1.19 1.40
N VAL A 56 0.88 0.26 0.59
CA VAL A 56 -0.37 -0.45 0.90
C VAL A 56 -0.04 -1.64 1.79
N ASP A 57 -0.60 -1.67 3.00
CA ASP A 57 -0.39 -2.76 3.96
C ASP A 57 -1.38 -3.92 3.71
N GLY A 58 -2.61 -3.62 3.28
CA GLY A 58 -3.61 -4.63 2.91
C GLY A 58 -5.03 -4.09 2.74
N SER A 59 -5.97 -4.99 2.45
CA SER A 59 -7.41 -4.68 2.32
C SER A 59 -8.29 -5.83 2.77
N SER A 60 -9.47 -5.53 3.30
CA SER A 60 -10.49 -6.51 3.68
C SER A 60 -11.88 -5.95 3.43
N GLY A 61 -12.69 -6.61 2.58
CA GLY A 61 -14.00 -6.08 2.21
C GLY A 61 -13.91 -4.68 1.58
N SER A 62 -14.59 -3.71 2.18
CA SER A 62 -14.59 -2.29 1.78
C SER A 62 -13.55 -1.43 2.55
N GLU A 63 -12.66 -2.06 3.31
CA GLU A 63 -11.63 -1.39 4.11
C GLU A 63 -10.25 -1.53 3.45
N ILE A 64 -9.43 -0.48 3.60
CA ILE A 64 -8.05 -0.45 3.13
C ILE A 64 -7.13 0.07 4.25
N SER A 65 -5.97 -0.56 4.40
CA SER A 65 -4.89 -0.09 5.27
C SER A 65 -3.69 0.30 4.41
N TRP A 66 -3.21 1.51 4.64
CA TRP A 66 -2.06 2.07 3.96
C TRP A 66 -1.38 3.10 4.86
N GLN A 67 -0.12 3.38 4.54
CA GLN A 67 0.68 4.38 5.22
C GLN A 67 1.50 5.18 4.22
N THR A 68 1.93 6.37 4.62
CA THR A 68 2.93 7.14 3.90
C THR A 68 4.01 7.61 4.87
N SER A 69 5.26 7.62 4.41
CA SER A 69 6.40 8.14 5.14
C SER A 69 7.10 9.17 4.27
N PHE A 70 7.40 10.34 4.83
CA PHE A 70 8.00 11.45 4.09
C PHE A 70 9.08 12.13 4.91
N ASN A 71 10.00 12.76 4.20
CA ASN A 71 10.92 13.75 4.74
C ASN A 71 10.92 14.92 3.76
N TRP A 72 10.21 15.98 4.11
CA TRP A 72 10.14 17.21 3.32
C TRP A 72 10.76 18.36 4.12
N ALA A 73 11.60 19.10 3.43
CA ALA A 73 12.17 20.39 3.77
C ALA A 73 11.74 21.43 2.71
N GLY A 74 12.49 22.51 2.53
CA GLY A 74 12.18 23.56 1.56
C GLY A 74 11.13 24.55 2.06
N ASP A 75 10.44 25.22 1.13
CA ASP A 75 9.56 26.34 1.45
C ASP A 75 8.38 25.92 2.35
N SER A 76 8.21 26.62 3.48
CA SER A 76 7.19 26.33 4.50
C SER A 76 5.75 26.59 4.05
N TRP A 77 5.57 27.28 2.93
CA TRP A 77 4.26 27.74 2.44
C TRP A 77 3.74 26.92 1.25
N GLN A 78 4.53 25.97 0.75
CA GLN A 78 4.19 25.16 -0.41
C GLN A 78 3.91 23.72 0.01
N VAL A 79 2.74 23.19 -0.36
CA VAL A 79 2.42 21.78 -0.19
C VAL A 79 3.31 20.95 -1.14
N LYS A 80 3.80 19.81 -0.66
CA LYS A 80 4.73 18.94 -1.41
C LYS A 80 4.02 17.75 -2.06
N SER A 81 2.99 17.23 -1.41
CA SER A 81 2.27 16.04 -1.85
C SER A 81 0.85 15.99 -1.30
N TYR A 82 0.04 15.07 -1.81
CA TYR A 82 -1.25 14.71 -1.23
C TYR A 82 -1.50 13.21 -1.41
N ALA A 83 -0.78 12.39 -0.64
CA ALA A 83 -1.03 10.95 -0.61
C ALA A 83 -2.44 10.66 -0.07
N ASN A 84 -3.20 9.84 -0.79
CA ASN A 84 -4.61 9.62 -0.49
C ASN A 84 -5.09 8.26 -1.03
N ALA A 85 -6.18 7.75 -0.44
CA ALA A 85 -6.95 6.65 -0.99
C ALA A 85 -8.25 7.21 -1.61
N ALA A 86 -8.31 7.24 -2.92
CA ALA A 86 -9.47 7.75 -3.66
C ALA A 86 -10.47 6.62 -3.91
N LEU A 87 -11.72 6.79 -3.45
CA LEU A 87 -12.81 5.88 -3.77
C LEU A 87 -13.21 6.03 -5.24
N LYS A 88 -13.37 4.91 -5.94
CA LYS A 88 -14.00 4.86 -7.26
C LYS A 88 -15.51 4.67 -7.11
N PHE A 89 -16.28 5.61 -7.62
CA PHE A 89 -17.74 5.55 -7.63
C PHE A 89 -18.29 6.33 -8.84
N ASP A 90 -19.54 6.06 -9.20
CA ASP A 90 -20.25 6.82 -10.23
C ASP A 90 -20.84 8.11 -9.61
N PRO A 91 -20.44 9.31 -10.06
CA PRO A 91 -21.00 10.56 -9.55
C PRO A 91 -22.50 10.70 -9.87
N VAL A 92 -23.24 11.33 -8.96
CA VAL A 92 -24.67 11.63 -9.08
C VAL A 92 -24.94 13.09 -9.41
#